data_AF-A0A2V2ELG1-F1
#
_entry.id   AF-A0A2V2ELG1-F1
#
_cell.length_a   1.000
_cell.length_b   1.000
_cell.length_c   1.000
_cell.angle_alpha   90.00
_cell.angle_beta   90.00
_cell.angle_gamma   90.00
#
_symmetry.space_group_name_H-M   'P 1'
#
loop_
_entity.id
_entity.type
_entity.pdbx_description
1 polymer ?
#
loop_
_entity_poly.entity_id
_entity_poly.type
_entity_poly.pdbx_seq_one_letter_code
_entity_poly.pdbx_strand_id
1 'polypeptide(L)' 'MSRAAANVYEKPLTPSITQLGSGPAYLLRTVRPELPIICSCGVAALDSGHHSARENVTIQNYINGIKFTIATLFEAGK' A
#
# COMPACT_ATOMS: atom_id res chain seq x y z
N MET A 1 -5.51 -4.75 8.91
CA MET A 1 -4.58 -3.76 8.31
C MET A 1 -3.86 -2.90 9.33
N SER A 2 -4.52 -2.23 10.28
CA SER A 2 -3.82 -1.39 11.27
C SER A 2 -2.87 -2.18 12.16
N ARG A 3 -3.24 -3.41 12.53
CA ARG A 3 -2.36 -4.34 13.26
C ARG A 3 -1.20 -4.83 12.37
N ALA A 4 -1.46 -5.22 11.12
CA ALA A 4 -0.41 -5.61 10.18
C ALA A 4 0.63 -4.49 9.97
N ALA A 5 0.18 -3.24 9.89
CA ALA A 5 1.06 -2.08 9.75
C ALA A 5 1.84 -1.80 11.04
N ALA A 6 1.19 -1.88 12.20
CA ALA A 6 1.86 -1.75 13.49
C ALA A 6 2.96 -2.80 13.70
N ASN A 7 2.77 -4.02 13.18
CA ASN A 7 3.75 -5.11 13.27
C ASN A 7 5.02 -4.88 12.43
N VAL A 8 4.96 -4.02 11.40
CA VAL A 8 6.06 -3.85 10.43
C VAL A 8 6.68 -2.46 10.50
N TYR A 9 5.86 -1.43 10.69
CA TYR A 9 6.27 -0.02 10.66
C TYR A 9 6.22 0.65 12.03
N GLU A 10 5.77 -0.07 13.08
CA GLU A 10 5.63 0.43 14.46
C GLU A 10 4.70 1.66 14.60
N LYS A 11 3.98 2.00 13.52
CA LYS A 11 3.10 3.17 13.40
C LYS A 11 1.84 2.78 12.62
N PRO A 12 0.71 3.45 12.88
CA PRO A 12 -0.51 3.22 12.11
C PRO A 12 -0.34 3.70 10.67
N LEU A 13 -1.11 3.11 9.75
CA LEU A 13 -1.24 3.62 8.39
C LEU A 13 -1.81 5.05 8.44
N THR A 14 -1.23 5.92 7.63
CA THR A 14 -1.77 7.26 7.41
C THR A 14 -2.68 7.21 6.18
N PRO A 15 -3.97 7.54 6.30
CA PRO A 15 -4.84 7.69 5.14
C PRO A 15 -4.32 8.82 4.24
N SER A 16 -4.03 8.51 2.98
CA SER A 16 -3.70 9.54 1.99
C SER A 16 -4.96 9.94 1.22
N ILE A 17 -5.43 11.16 1.44
CA ILE A 17 -6.64 11.71 0.82
C ILE A 17 -6.41 12.05 -0.67
N THR A 18 -5.15 12.15 -1.10
CA THR A 18 -4.77 12.62 -2.44
C THR A 18 -4.73 11.54 -3.52
N GLN A 19 -4.96 10.26 -3.20
CA GLN A 19 -5.01 9.17 -4.19
C GLN A 19 -6.37 9.10 -4.90
N LEU A 20 -6.95 10.26 -5.21
CA LEU A 20 -8.27 10.39 -5.81
C LEU A 20 -8.17 10.24 -7.33
N GLY A 21 -8.62 9.10 -7.84
CA GLY A 21 -9.25 9.02 -9.17
C GLY A 21 -8.51 8.26 -10.27
N SER A 22 -7.34 7.68 -10.03
CA SER A 22 -6.59 6.94 -11.06
C SER A 22 -6.10 5.57 -10.57
N GLY A 23 -5.77 4.71 -11.54
CA GLY A 23 -5.23 3.37 -11.29
C GLY A 23 -6.28 2.25 -11.21
N PRO A 24 -5.84 0.99 -11.05
CA PRO A 24 -6.71 -0.17 -11.15
C PRO A 24 -7.86 -0.18 -10.15
N ALA A 25 -7.64 0.33 -8.94
CA ALA A 25 -8.66 0.39 -7.90
C ALA A 25 -9.85 1.29 -8.30
N TYR A 26 -9.59 2.41 -8.98
CA TYR A 26 -10.65 3.28 -9.48
C TYR A 26 -11.54 2.53 -10.49
N LEU A 27 -10.92 1.89 -11.49
CA LEU A 27 -11.66 1.10 -12.48
C LEU A 27 -12.40 -0.08 -11.83
N LEU A 28 -11.77 -0.78 -10.88
CA LEU A 28 -12.39 -1.91 -10.20
C LEU A 28 -13.65 -1.49 -9.44
N ARG A 29 -13.65 -0.28 -8.84
CA ARG A 29 -14.84 0.29 -8.19
C ARG A 29 -15.97 0.58 -9.16
N THR A 30 -15.70 0.88 -10.43
CA THR A 30 -16.78 1.10 -11.42
C THR A 30 -17.39 -0.19 -11.92
N VAL A 31 -16.61 -1.28 -12.00
CA VAL A 31 -17.10 -2.58 -12.55
C VAL A 31 -17.56 -3.57 -11.49
N ARG A 32 -17.00 -3.53 -10.28
CA ARG A 32 -17.27 -4.45 -9.16
C ARG A 32 -17.28 -3.67 -7.83
N PRO A 33 -18.23 -2.73 -7.65
CA PRO A 33 -18.26 -1.80 -6.51
C PRO A 33 -18.31 -2.51 -5.15
N GLU A 34 -18.88 -3.71 -5.10
CA GLU A 34 -19.07 -4.52 -3.90
C GLU A 34 -17.79 -5.20 -3.41
N LEU A 35 -16.74 -5.30 -4.25
CA LEU A 35 -15.51 -5.95 -3.82
C LEU A 35 -14.81 -5.10 -2.74
N PRO A 36 -14.41 -5.72 -1.61
CA PRO A 36 -13.56 -5.07 -0.65
C PRO A 36 -12.16 -4.90 -1.26
N ILE A 37 -11.82 -3.67 -1.67
CA ILE A 37 -10.49 -3.34 -2.19
C ILE A 37 -9.61 -2.88 -1.04
N ILE A 38 -8.50 -3.59 -0.85
CA ILE A 38 -7.40 -3.18 0.00
C ILE A 38 -6.38 -2.44 -0.88
N CYS A 39 -6.41 -1.11 -0.84
CA CYS A 39 -5.32 -0.29 -1.39
C CYS A 39 -4.18 -0.29 -0.37
N SER A 40 -3.29 -1.27 -0.47
CA SER A 40 -2.00 -1.18 0.20
C SER A 40 -1.15 -0.17 -0.56
N CYS A 41 -0.77 0.92 0.08
CA CYS A 41 0.30 1.77 -0.43
C CYS A 41 1.53 0.87 -0.56
N GLY A 42 2.05 0.74 -1.78
CA GLY A 42 3.23 -0.07 -2.04
C GLY A 42 4.44 0.43 -1.28
N VAL A 43 5.60 -0.08 -1.66
CA VAL A 43 6.93 0.20 -1.10
C VAL A 43 7.38 1.68 -1.20
N ALA A 44 6.50 2.56 -1.66
CA ALA A 44 6.80 3.92 -2.06
C ALA A 44 7.03 4.83 -0.85
N ALA A 45 8.14 5.54 -0.89
CA ALA A 45 8.34 6.75 -0.10
C ALA A 45 7.96 7.97 -0.93
N LEU A 46 7.66 9.09 -0.28
CA LEU A 46 7.25 10.33 -0.98
C LEU A 46 8.34 10.88 -1.92
N ASP A 47 9.60 10.51 -1.67
CA ASP A 47 10.79 10.89 -2.42
C ASP A 47 11.28 9.79 -3.38
N SER A 48 10.47 8.75 -3.63
CA SER A 48 10.84 7.66 -4.54
C SER A 48 10.97 8.12 -6.00
N GLY A 49 10.49 9.31 -6.35
CA GLY A 49 10.63 9.87 -7.70
C GLY A 49 9.91 9.05 -8.76
N HIS A 50 8.73 8.52 -8.45
CA HIS A 50 7.91 7.75 -9.39
C HIS A 50 7.75 8.49 -10.73
N HIS A 51 8.00 7.78 -11.84
CA HIS A 51 8.05 8.34 -13.21
C HIS A 51 9.19 9.33 -13.49
N SER A 52 10.22 9.40 -12.66
CA SER A 52 11.40 10.22 -12.91
C SER A 52 12.63 9.37 -13.23
N ALA A 53 13.64 9.99 -13.85
CA ALA A 53 14.96 9.35 -14.05
C ALA A 53 15.70 9.04 -12.73
N ARG A 54 15.18 9.50 -11.58
CA ARG A 54 15.72 9.25 -10.25
C ARG A 54 14.81 8.33 -9.44
N GLU A 55 13.99 7.53 -10.11
CA GLU A 55 13.14 6.55 -9.45
C GLU A 55 13.99 5.62 -8.57
N ASN A 56 13.66 5.58 -7.28
CA ASN A 56 14.47 4.89 -6.28
C ASN A 56 13.61 4.27 -5.19
N VAL A 57 14.17 3.25 -4.53
CA VAL A 57 13.59 2.59 -3.36
C VAL A 57 14.73 2.14 -2.45
N THR A 58 14.57 2.32 -1.14
CA THR A 58 15.53 1.78 -0.18
C THR A 58 15.31 0.28 0.00
N ILE A 59 16.39 -0.46 0.24
CA ILE A 59 16.31 -1.91 0.52
C ILE A 59 15.40 -2.18 1.71
N GLN A 60 15.46 -1.33 2.74
CA GLN A 60 14.62 -1.46 3.93
C GLN A 60 13.13 -1.28 3.61
N ASN A 61 12.78 -0.29 2.79
CA ASN A 61 11.39 -0.12 2.36
C ASN A 61 10.93 -1.34 1.58
N TYR A 62 11.75 -1.87 0.66
CA TYR A 62 11.46 -3.09 -0.11
C TYR A 62 11.15 -4.28 0.79
N ILE A 63 12.02 -4.56 1.75
CA ILE A 63 11.84 -5.65 2.72
C ILE A 63 10.56 -5.43 3.56
N ASN A 64 10.32 -4.20 4.02
CA ASN A 64 9.14 -3.89 4.83
C ASN A 64 7.85 -4.01 4.01
N GLY A 65 7.86 -3.64 2.73
CA GLY A 65 6.70 -3.84 1.83
C GLY A 65 6.33 -5.31 1.69
N ILE A 66 7.32 -6.21 1.56
CA ILE A 66 7.09 -7.66 1.54
C ILE A 66 6.51 -8.13 2.89
N LYS A 67 7.12 -7.75 4.01
CA LYS A 67 6.64 -8.12 5.36
C LYS A 67 5.20 -7.64 5.59
N PHE A 68 4.89 -6.42 5.17
CA PHE A 68 3.56 -5.84 5.32
C PHE A 68 2.52 -6.54 4.44
N THR A 69 2.90 -6.94 3.23
CA THR A 69 2.04 -7.75 2.36
C THR A 69 1.70 -9.09 3.02
N ILE A 70 2.70 -9.79 3.55
CA ILE A 70 2.52 -11.06 4.27
C ILE A 70 1.61 -10.86 5.49
N ALA A 71 1.92 -9.88 6.35
CA ALA A 71 1.13 -9.60 7.54
C ALA A 71 -0.33 -9.25 7.20
N THR A 72 -0.56 -8.51 6.11
CA THR A 72 -1.90 -8.18 5.64
C THR A 72 -2.68 -9.42 5.19
N LEU A 73 -2.04 -10.33 4.45
CA LEU A 73 -2.66 -11.59 4.02
C LEU A 73 -3.03 -12.48 5.20
N PHE A 74 -2.14 -12.61 6.20
CA PHE A 74 -2.41 -13.37 7.42
C PHE A 74 -3.54 -12.75 8.27
N GLU A 75 -3.72 -11.43 8.22
CA GLU A 75 -4.86 -10.78 8.87
C GLU A 75 -6.16 -10.93 8.08
N ALA A 76 -6.12 -10.87 6.75
CA ALA A 76 -7.29 -11.02 5.92
C ALA A 76 -7.87 -12.45 5.93
N GLY A 77 -7.04 -13.45 6.26
CA GLY A 77 -7.49 -14.83 6.45
C GLY A 77 -8.07 -15.14 7.84
N LYS A 78 -8.15 -14.16 8.74
CA LYS A 78 -8.79 -14.29 10.07
C LYS A 78 -10.18 -13.68 10.04
#